data_AF-A0A538ATQ7-F1
#
_entry.id   AF-A0A538ATQ7-F1
#
_cell.length_a   1.000
_cell.length_b   1.000
_cell.length_c   1.000
_cell.angle_alpha   90.00
_cell.angle_beta   90.00
_cell.angle_gamma   90.00
#
_symmetry.space_group_name_H-M   'P 1'
#
loop_
_entity.id
_entity.type
_entity.pdbx_description
1 polymer ?
#
loop_
_entity_poly.entity_id
_entity_poly.type
_entity_poly.pdbx_seq_one_letter_code
_entity_poly.pdbx_strand_id
1 'polypeptide(L)'
;MRIAVISDIHSNLEALDRVLARAAEARVGATYVLGDIVGYGADPDAVVARLAEQPSAVCIAGNHDLAATGRFDTDWFNAIATDAIEWTMSVIGDDARSFLSKLEPRGDAAEGLLVHGSVVDPAAEYVLNVEAARASFGAAEFARCFFG
;
A
#
# COMPACT_ATOMS: atom_id res chain seq x y z
N MET A 1 9.36 -19.86 5.06
CA MET A 1 8.51 -19.04 5.96
C MET A 1 7.21 -18.74 5.21
N ARG A 2 6.07 -18.54 5.89
CA ARG A 2 4.83 -18.09 5.22
C ARG A 2 4.70 -16.59 5.40
N ILE A 3 4.37 -15.89 4.33
CA ILE A 3 4.11 -14.45 4.34
C ILE A 3 2.68 -14.18 3.86
N ALA A 4 2.04 -13.17 4.41
CA ALA A 4 0.86 -12.56 3.81
C ALA A 4 1.31 -11.36 2.97
N VAL A 5 0.77 -11.22 1.77
CA VAL A 5 0.96 -10.03 0.93
C VAL A 5 -0.42 -9.43 0.69
N ILE A 6 -0.59 -8.17 1.05
CA ILE A 6 -1.85 -7.43 1.04
C ILE A 6 -1.60 -6.13 0.28
N SER A 7 -2.54 -5.72 -0.57
CA SER A 7 -2.51 -4.45 -1.29
C SER A 7 -3.92 -3.86 -1.36
N ASP A 8 -4.01 -2.56 -1.67
CA ASP A 8 -5.26 -1.87 -2.01
C ASP A 8 -6.34 -2.03 -0.92
N ILE A 9 -5.94 -1.79 0.32
CA ILE A 9 -6.85 -1.88 1.47
C ILE A 9 -7.94 -0.81 1.37
N HIS A 10 -7.57 0.39 0.93
CA HIS A 10 -8.47 1.50 0.64
C HIS A 10 -9.48 1.76 1.75
N SER A 11 -8.98 1.98 2.97
CA SER A 11 -9.79 2.32 4.14
C SER A 11 -10.92 1.32 4.43
N ASN A 12 -10.80 0.07 3.95
CA ASN A 12 -11.79 -0.99 4.16
C ASN A 12 -11.41 -1.82 5.39
N LEU A 13 -11.86 -1.37 6.56
CA LEU A 13 -11.53 -1.99 7.83
C LEU A 13 -12.04 -3.43 7.93
N GLU A 14 -13.27 -3.71 7.49
CA GLU A 14 -13.84 -5.05 7.56
C GLU A 14 -13.08 -6.04 6.69
N ALA A 15 -12.66 -5.65 5.49
CA ALA A 15 -11.85 -6.49 4.62
C ALA A 15 -10.48 -6.77 5.25
N LEU A 16 -9.81 -5.73 5.77
CA LEU A 16 -8.52 -5.87 6.44
C LEU A 16 -8.61 -6.83 7.63
N ASP A 17 -9.63 -6.67 8.48
CA ASP A 17 -9.85 -7.50 9.66
C ASP A 17 -10.01 -8.98 9.30
N ARG A 18 -10.75 -9.26 8.22
CA ARG A 18 -10.93 -10.64 7.73
C ARG A 18 -9.63 -11.23 7.19
N VAL A 19 -8.86 -10.46 6.45
CA VAL A 19 -7.57 -10.91 5.90
C VAL A 19 -6.57 -11.16 7.02
N LEU A 20 -6.44 -10.26 7.99
CA LEU A 20 -5.53 -10.40 9.13
C LEU A 20 -5.91 -11.61 10.01
N ALA A 21 -7.20 -11.83 10.28
CA ALA A 21 -7.65 -13.01 10.99
C ALA A 21 -7.24 -14.31 10.27
N ARG A 22 -7.40 -14.35 8.94
CA ARG A 22 -7.00 -15.50 8.13
C ARG A 22 -5.48 -15.70 8.10
N ALA A 23 -4.71 -14.62 8.05
CA ALA A 23 -3.26 -14.65 8.11
C ALA A 23 -2.76 -15.21 9.46
N ALA A 24 -3.41 -14.81 10.56
CA ALA A 24 -3.13 -15.33 11.89
C ALA A 24 -3.44 -16.84 12.00
N GLU A 25 -4.58 -17.30 11.48
CA GLU A 25 -4.92 -18.74 11.41
C GLU A 25 -3.87 -19.54 10.61
N ALA A 26 -3.37 -18.96 9.52
CA ALA A 26 -2.35 -19.57 8.68
C ALA A 26 -0.93 -19.54 9.30
N ARG A 27 -0.76 -18.86 10.44
CA ARG A 27 0.50 -18.64 11.16
C ARG A 27 1.56 -18.03 10.26
N VAL A 28 1.23 -16.94 9.56
CA VAL A 28 2.23 -16.19 8.79
C VAL A 28 3.28 -15.58 9.71
N GLY A 29 4.52 -15.55 9.25
CA GLY A 29 5.65 -14.98 9.99
C GLY A 29 5.91 -13.50 9.68
N ALA A 30 5.32 -12.98 8.60
CA ALA A 30 5.37 -11.58 8.22
C ALA A 30 4.16 -11.21 7.35
N THR A 31 3.82 -9.93 7.34
CA THR A 31 2.80 -9.34 6.47
C THR A 31 3.43 -8.20 5.68
N TYR A 32 3.29 -8.21 4.35
CA TYR A 32 3.71 -7.11 3.50
C TYR A 32 2.46 -6.38 3.00
N VAL A 33 2.43 -5.07 3.22
CA VAL A 33 1.36 -4.18 2.78
C VAL A 33 1.92 -3.29 1.67
N LEU A 34 1.39 -3.43 0.46
CA LEU A 34 1.97 -2.85 -0.75
C LEU A 34 1.50 -1.43 -1.08
N GLY A 35 0.72 -0.82 -0.20
CA GLY A 35 0.25 0.55 -0.38
C GLY A 35 -1.25 0.61 -0.52
N ASP A 36 -1.72 1.81 -0.84
CA ASP A 36 -3.13 2.19 -0.91
C ASP A 36 -3.88 1.72 0.33
N ILE A 37 -3.30 2.07 1.49
CA ILE A 37 -3.85 1.83 2.81
C ILE A 37 -5.14 2.64 2.97
N VAL A 38 -5.13 3.89 2.50
CA VAL A 38 -6.28 4.81 2.55
C VAL A 38 -6.83 5.13 1.15
N GLY A 39 -7.89 5.95 1.11
CA GLY A 39 -8.65 6.26 -0.11
C GLY A 39 -9.89 5.37 -0.26
N TYR A 40 -10.87 5.82 -1.05
CA TYR A 40 -12.19 5.20 -1.28
C TYR A 40 -13.07 4.85 -0.05
N GLY A 41 -12.62 3.97 0.83
CA GLY A 41 -13.38 3.50 1.99
C GLY A 41 -13.49 4.52 3.12
N ALA A 42 -14.37 4.24 4.08
CA ALA A 42 -14.80 5.20 5.10
C ALA A 42 -13.95 5.22 6.38
N ASP A 43 -13.05 4.25 6.58
CA ASP A 43 -12.35 4.05 7.86
C ASP A 43 -10.81 4.20 7.78
N PRO A 44 -10.26 5.30 7.22
CA PRO A 44 -8.82 5.43 7.00
C PRO A 44 -8.02 5.38 8.31
N ASP A 45 -8.44 6.11 9.34
CA ASP A 45 -7.74 6.14 10.63
C ASP A 45 -7.76 4.78 11.33
N ALA A 46 -8.89 4.07 11.28
CA ALA A 46 -9.02 2.77 11.91
C ALA A 46 -8.19 1.69 11.20
N VAL A 47 -8.10 1.76 9.86
CA VAL A 47 -7.21 0.90 9.07
C VAL A 47 -5.75 1.15 9.44
N VAL A 48 -5.33 2.42 9.50
CA VAL A 48 -3.94 2.75 9.89
C VAL A 48 -3.64 2.28 11.31
N ALA A 49 -4.54 2.51 12.26
CA ALA A 49 -4.40 2.03 13.64
C ALA A 49 -4.28 0.49 13.67
N ARG A 50 -5.11 -0.23 12.90
CA ARG A 50 -5.07 -1.69 12.84
C ARG A 50 -3.75 -2.22 12.29
N LEU A 51 -3.17 -1.56 11.29
CA LEU A 51 -1.86 -1.93 10.73
C LEU A 51 -0.72 -1.61 11.70
N ALA A 52 -0.80 -0.49 12.43
CA ALA A 52 0.19 -0.13 13.44
C ALA A 52 0.26 -1.14 14.60
N GLU A 53 -0.82 -1.87 14.87
CA GLU A 53 -0.87 -2.97 15.84
C GLU A 53 -0.20 -4.26 15.34
N GLN A 54 0.18 -4.36 14.05
CA GLN A 54 0.81 -5.57 13.48
C GLN A 54 2.34 -5.49 13.58
N PRO A 55 2.99 -6.18 14.54
CA PRO A 55 4.43 -6.03 14.81
C PRO A 55 5.33 -6.56 13.69
N SER A 56 4.80 -7.37 12.79
CA SER A 56 5.53 -7.98 11.67
C SER A 56 5.04 -7.48 10.31
N ALA A 57 4.30 -6.36 10.30
CA ALA A 57 3.90 -5.70 9.07
C ALA A 57 5.04 -4.82 8.53
N VAL A 58 5.36 -4.99 7.25
CA VAL A 58 6.18 -4.07 6.47
C VAL A 58 5.25 -3.36 5.50
N CYS A 59 5.08 -2.05 5.66
CA CYS A 59 4.18 -1.25 4.84
C CYS A 59 5.00 -0.34 3.93
N ILE A 60 4.59 -0.25 2.67
CA ILE A 60 5.01 0.79 1.73
C ILE A 60 3.81 1.68 1.40
N ALA A 61 4.05 2.83 0.78
CA ALA A 61 3.00 3.77 0.40
C ALA A 61 2.45 3.44 -0.99
N GLY A 62 1.13 3.54 -1.17
CA GLY A 62 0.56 3.66 -2.51
C GLY A 62 0.42 5.12 -2.94
N ASN A 63 -0.07 5.34 -4.17
CA ASN A 63 -0.31 6.69 -4.66
C ASN A 63 -1.38 7.43 -3.84
N HIS A 64 -2.40 6.72 -3.33
CA HIS A 64 -3.40 7.32 -2.44
C HIS A 64 -2.78 7.71 -1.09
N ASP A 65 -1.90 6.88 -0.52
CA ASP A 65 -1.22 7.22 0.75
C ASP A 65 -0.32 8.46 0.61
N LEU A 66 0.38 8.55 -0.52
CA LEU A 66 1.20 9.71 -0.86
C LEU A 66 0.33 10.95 -1.09
N ALA A 67 -0.80 10.82 -1.80
CA ALA A 67 -1.73 11.92 -2.02
C ALA A 67 -2.37 12.40 -0.71
N ALA A 68 -2.78 11.48 0.18
CA ALA A 68 -3.33 11.78 1.50
C ALA A 68 -2.38 12.64 2.37
N THR A 69 -1.07 12.55 2.10
CA THR A 69 -0.01 13.28 2.79
C THR A 69 0.56 14.44 1.98
N GLY A 70 -0.03 14.79 0.83
CA GLY A 70 0.38 15.90 -0.03
C GLY A 70 1.68 15.65 -0.80
N ARG A 71 2.08 14.38 -0.95
CA ARG A 71 3.30 13.94 -1.64
C ARG A 71 3.05 13.40 -3.06
N PHE A 72 1.79 13.39 -3.51
CA PHE A 72 1.39 12.97 -4.85
C PHE A 72 0.23 13.86 -5.33
N ASP A 73 0.24 14.20 -6.61
CA ASP A 73 -0.72 15.14 -7.20
C ASP A 73 -2.06 14.45 -7.44
N THR A 74 -3.14 15.03 -6.91
CA THR A 74 -4.50 14.48 -7.05
C THR A 74 -5.06 14.61 -8.45
N ASP A 75 -4.48 15.48 -9.29
CA ASP A 75 -4.86 15.64 -10.70
C ASP A 75 -4.50 14.42 -11.57
N TRP A 76 -3.62 13.54 -11.08
CA TRP A 76 -3.30 12.27 -11.76
C TRP A 76 -4.46 11.27 -11.70
N PHE A 77 -5.34 11.38 -10.70
CA PHE A 77 -6.44 10.46 -10.49
C PHE A 77 -7.62 10.72 -11.42
N ASN A 78 -8.50 9.72 -11.56
CA ASN A 78 -9.83 9.95 -12.12
C ASN A 78 -10.71 10.70 -11.10
N ALA A 79 -11.79 11.33 -11.57
CA ALA A 79 -12.65 12.17 -10.74
C ALA A 79 -13.16 11.48 -9.45
N ILE A 80 -13.51 10.19 -9.51
CA ILE A 80 -14.02 9.46 -8.34
C ILE A 80 -12.92 9.26 -7.30
N ALA A 81 -11.71 8.96 -7.76
CA ALA A 81 -10.54 8.80 -6.91
C ALA A 81 -10.09 10.14 -6.31
N THR A 82 -10.14 11.22 -7.08
CA THR A 82 -9.91 12.59 -6.59
C THR A 82 -10.88 12.96 -5.47
N ASP A 83 -12.20 12.79 -5.69
CA ASP A 83 -13.22 13.10 -4.66
C ASP A 83 -12.98 12.30 -3.37
N ALA A 84 -12.66 11.01 -3.50
CA ALA A 84 -12.44 10.12 -2.37
C ALA A 84 -11.16 10.47 -1.59
N ILE A 85 -10.07 10.80 -2.28
CA ILE A 85 -8.81 11.12 -1.62
C ILE A 85 -8.85 12.51 -0.98
N GLU A 86 -9.51 13.49 -1.59
CA GLU A 86 -9.74 14.80 -0.98
C GLU A 86 -10.58 14.70 0.28
N TRP A 87 -11.64 13.87 0.25
CA TRP A 87 -12.40 13.56 1.46
C TRP A 87 -11.50 12.91 2.54
N THR A 88 -10.71 11.91 2.17
CA THR A 88 -9.76 11.23 3.07
C THR A 88 -8.81 12.24 3.72
N MET A 89 -8.21 13.14 2.92
CA MET A 89 -7.31 14.20 3.39
C MET A 89 -7.96 15.11 4.44
N SER A 90 -9.27 15.32 4.33
CA SER A 90 -10.06 16.17 5.23
C SER A 90 -10.43 15.50 6.57
N VAL A 91 -10.42 14.16 6.62
CA VAL A 91 -10.87 13.41 7.80
C VAL A 91 -9.76 12.71 8.57
N ILE A 92 -8.62 12.38 7.93
CA ILE A 92 -7.55 11.65 8.62
C ILE A 92 -6.94 12.46 9.77
N GLY A 93 -6.76 11.80 10.90
CA GLY A 93 -6.11 12.35 12.09
C GLY A 93 -4.59 12.45 11.99
N ASP A 94 -3.98 13.11 12.98
CA ASP A 94 -2.53 13.35 13.03
C ASP A 94 -1.72 12.05 13.11
N ASP A 95 -2.22 11.04 13.84
CA ASP A 95 -1.52 9.76 13.98
C ASP A 95 -1.48 9.02 12.64
N ALA A 96 -2.60 8.97 11.92
CA ALA A 96 -2.67 8.36 10.60
C ALA A 96 -1.78 9.11 9.60
N ARG A 97 -1.84 10.44 9.60
CA ARG A 97 -0.97 11.29 8.77
C ARG A 97 0.52 11.08 9.09
N SER A 98 0.87 10.97 10.37
CA SER A 98 2.24 10.72 10.84
C SER A 98 2.74 9.33 10.46
N PHE A 99 1.85 8.33 10.45
CA PHE A 99 2.17 6.98 9.99
C PHE A 99 2.42 6.98 8.48
N LEU A 100 1.47 7.47 7.69
CA LEU A 100 1.52 7.45 6.23
C LEU A 100 2.68 8.30 5.67
N SER A 101 2.98 9.45 6.29
CA SER A 101 4.03 10.37 5.79
C SER A 101 5.44 9.78 5.81
N LYS A 102 5.67 8.72 6.59
CA LYS A 102 6.96 8.01 6.69
C LYS A 102 7.10 6.87 5.67
N LEU A 103 6.01 6.50 5.00
CA LEU A 103 6.02 5.42 4.03
C LEU A 103 6.59 5.91 2.70
N GLU A 104 7.30 5.03 2.01
CA GLU A 104 7.80 5.23 0.66
C GLU A 104 7.16 4.21 -0.27
N PRO A 105 6.98 4.51 -1.57
CA PRO A 105 6.33 3.60 -2.52
C PRO A 105 7.19 2.40 -2.94
N ARG A 106 8.36 2.28 -2.32
CA ARG A 106 9.32 1.20 -2.52
C ARG A 106 9.96 0.84 -1.19
N GLY A 107 10.17 -0.45 -0.97
CA GLY A 107 10.89 -0.95 0.21
C GLY A 107 11.46 -2.34 -0.01
N ASP A 108 12.38 -2.72 0.87
CA ASP A 108 12.99 -4.05 0.87
C ASP A 108 12.42 -4.89 2.02
N ALA A 109 12.09 -6.15 1.72
CA ALA A 109 11.70 -7.12 2.72
C ALA A 109 12.52 -8.42 2.56
N ALA A 110 12.50 -9.27 3.59
CA ALA A 110 13.31 -10.48 3.63
C ALA A 110 13.09 -11.41 2.41
N GLU A 111 11.88 -11.45 1.84
CA GLU A 111 11.53 -12.35 0.75
C GLU A 111 11.54 -11.70 -0.65
N GLY A 112 11.80 -10.38 -0.74
CA GLY A 112 11.86 -9.67 -2.02
C GLY A 112 11.68 -8.15 -1.93
N LEU A 113 11.72 -7.52 -3.09
CA LEU A 113 11.44 -6.11 -3.29
C LEU A 113 9.92 -5.86 -3.20
N LEU A 114 9.54 -4.74 -2.59
CA LEU A 114 8.16 -4.25 -2.53
C LEU A 114 8.07 -2.95 -3.32
N VAL A 115 7.08 -2.84 -4.19
CA VAL A 115 6.66 -1.60 -4.87
C VAL A 115 5.13 -1.57 -4.91
N HIS A 116 4.53 -0.39 -4.99
CA HIS A 116 3.08 -0.29 -5.20
C HIS A 116 2.77 -0.47 -6.70
N GLY A 117 3.26 0.46 -7.53
CA GLY A 117 3.17 0.40 -8.98
C GLY A 117 4.15 -0.61 -9.61
N SER A 118 5.29 -0.12 -10.07
CA SER A 118 6.31 -0.94 -10.73
C SER A 118 7.72 -0.67 -10.21
N VAL A 119 8.72 -1.43 -10.66
CA VAL A 119 10.11 -1.13 -10.31
C VAL A 119 10.63 0.14 -11.00
N VAL A 120 10.04 0.50 -12.14
CA VAL A 120 10.38 1.70 -12.93
C VAL A 120 9.75 2.94 -12.32
N ASP A 121 8.47 2.86 -11.98
CA ASP A 121 7.71 3.90 -11.28
C ASP A 121 6.96 3.25 -10.10
N PRO A 122 7.58 3.26 -8.90
CA PRO A 122 7.03 2.57 -7.73
C PRO A 122 5.70 3.09 -7.22
N ALA A 123 5.28 4.30 -7.59
CA ALA A 123 4.04 4.88 -7.09
C ALA A 123 2.87 4.77 -8.07
N ALA A 124 3.11 4.88 -9.38
CA ALA A 124 2.02 5.17 -10.31
C ALA A 124 1.88 4.23 -11.52
N GLU A 125 2.91 3.48 -11.91
CA GLU A 125 2.81 2.63 -13.10
C GLU A 125 2.05 1.33 -12.81
N TYR A 126 0.98 1.10 -13.58
CA TYR A 126 0.27 -0.18 -13.57
C TYR A 126 0.96 -1.24 -14.42
N VAL A 127 1.30 -2.37 -13.80
CA VAL A 127 1.86 -3.54 -14.51
C VAL A 127 0.72 -4.43 -15.05
N LEU A 128 0.18 -4.08 -16.21
CA LEU A 128 -0.99 -4.77 -16.82
C LEU A 128 -0.63 -5.71 -17.97
N ASN A 129 0.62 -5.73 -18.40
CA ASN A 129 1.06 -6.53 -19.54
C ASN A 129 2.52 -7.00 -19.38
N VAL A 130 2.94 -7.90 -20.27
CA VAL A 130 4.27 -8.51 -20.24
C VAL A 130 5.39 -7.50 -20.49
N GLU A 131 5.12 -6.44 -21.25
CA GLU A 131 6.13 -5.41 -21.55
C GLU A 131 6.46 -4.59 -20.30
N ALA A 132 5.45 -4.09 -19.58
CA ALA A 132 5.61 -3.40 -18.30
C ALA A 132 6.29 -4.31 -17.27
N ALA A 133 5.89 -5.59 -17.20
CA ALA A 133 6.54 -6.55 -16.31
C ALA A 133 8.02 -6.76 -16.68
N ARG A 134 8.36 -6.87 -17.97
CA ARG A 134 9.74 -7.04 -18.43
C ARG A 134 10.61 -5.81 -18.13
N ALA A 135 10.06 -4.60 -18.24
CA ALA A 135 10.78 -3.37 -17.91
C ALA A 135 11.26 -3.38 -16.46
N SER A 136 10.44 -3.90 -15.53
CA SER A 136 10.82 -4.02 -14.12
C SER A 136 12.07 -4.88 -13.90
N PHE A 137 12.22 -6.01 -14.60
CA PHE A 137 13.42 -6.85 -14.51
C PHE A 137 14.68 -6.19 -15.05
N GLY A 138 14.55 -5.18 -15.93
CA GLY A 138 15.67 -4.39 -16.42
C GLY A 138 16.03 -3.19 -15.52
N ALA A 139 15.11 -2.78 -14.63
CA ALA A 139 15.24 -1.57 -13.82
C ALA A 139 16.02 -1.79 -12.51
N ALA A 140 15.98 -2.99 -11.94
CA ALA A 140 16.77 -3.35 -10.76
C ALA A 140 16.99 -4.86 -10.67
N GLU A 141 18.04 -5.28 -9.96
CA GLU A 141 18.22 -6.68 -9.60
C GLU A 141 17.37 -7.05 -8.37
N PHE A 142 16.55 -8.08 -8.49
CA PHE A 142 15.80 -8.69 -7.40
C PHE A 142 15.51 -10.16 -7.70
N ALA A 143 15.44 -10.99 -6.66
CA ALA A 143 15.02 -12.38 -6.82
C ALA A 143 13.50 -12.51 -6.99
N ARG A 144 12.74 -11.65 -6.29
CA ARG A 144 11.28 -11.55 -6.32
C ARG A 144 10.90 -10.09 -6.11
N CYS A 145 9.85 -9.65 -6.80
CA CYS A 145 9.22 -8.36 -6.59
C CYS A 145 7.72 -8.61 -6.35
N PHE A 146 7.18 -8.00 -5.31
CA PHE A 146 5.76 -7.94 -5.04
C PHE A 146 5.27 -6.54 -5.41
N PHE A 147 4.17 -6.49 -6.15
CA PHE A 147 3.53 -5.25 -6.60
C PHE A 147 2.02 -5.39 -6.44
N GLY A 148 1.34 -4.25 -6.38
CA GLY A 148 -0.08 -4.14 -6.10
C GLY A 148 -0.37 -2.72 -5.69
#